data_AF-A0A392RSY3-F1
#
_entry.id   AF-A0A392RSY3-F1
#
_cell.length_a   1.000
_cell.length_b   1.000
_cell.length_c   1.000
_cell.angle_alpha   90.00
_cell.angle_beta   90.00
_cell.angle_gamma   90.00
#
_symmetry.space_group_name_H-M   'P 1'
#
loop_
_entity.id
_entity.type
_entity.pdbx_description
1 polymer ?
#
loop_
_entity_poly.entity_id
_entity_poly.type
_entity_poly.pdbx_seq_one_letter_code
_entity_poly.pdbx_strand_id
1 'polypeptide(L)'
;PLQTASHFNDVVEAFGYDELPYVGGAAPRTKVIGRVFTANESPPDQKIPFHHEMAQVPQFPSKLFFFCEIEPASGGETPIVLSHVVYDRMKNRYPDFVDKLEKFGLLYVRVLGEDDNPNSP
;
A
#
# COMPACT_ATOMS: atom_id res chain seq x y z
N PRO A 1 -24.71 -6.79 -1.41
CA PRO A 1 -23.26 -6.98 -1.63
C PRO A 1 -22.75 -6.15 -2.81
N LEU A 2 -21.57 -5.54 -2.69
CA LEU A 2 -20.87 -4.93 -3.83
C LEU A 2 -20.34 -6.06 -4.71
N GLN A 3 -20.52 -5.96 -6.03
CA GLN A 3 -20.25 -7.07 -6.97
C GLN A 3 -19.31 -6.67 -8.11
N THR A 4 -19.10 -5.36 -8.32
CA THR A 4 -18.34 -4.84 -9.46
C THR A 4 -17.52 -3.64 -9.01
N ALA A 5 -16.45 -3.35 -9.75
CA ALA A 5 -15.68 -2.12 -9.58
C ALA A 5 -16.55 -0.84 -9.66
N SER A 6 -17.63 -0.84 -10.44
CA SER A 6 -18.58 0.29 -10.49
C SER A 6 -19.30 0.47 -9.15
N HIS A 7 -19.86 -0.59 -8.58
CA HIS A 7 -20.50 -0.52 -7.26
C HIS A 7 -19.52 -0.05 -6.19
N PHE A 8 -18.26 -0.49 -6.28
CA PHE A 8 -17.22 -0.05 -5.36
C PHE A 8 -16.88 1.43 -5.54
N ASN A 9 -16.76 1.92 -6.78
CA ASN A 9 -16.56 3.34 -7.06
C ASN A 9 -17.67 4.20 -6.46
N ASP A 10 -18.93 3.80 -6.62
CA ASP A 10 -20.09 4.53 -6.06
C ASP A 10 -19.99 4.63 -4.52
N VAL A 11 -19.55 3.57 -3.85
CA VAL A 11 -19.30 3.59 -2.41
C VAL A 11 -18.15 4.53 -2.06
N VAL A 12 -17.02 4.46 -2.78
CA VAL A 12 -15.87 5.35 -2.53
C VAL A 12 -16.26 6.81 -2.71
N GLU A 13 -17.04 7.15 -3.74
CA GLU A 13 -17.53 8.50 -3.97
C GLU A 13 -18.51 8.96 -2.88
N ALA A 14 -19.36 8.06 -2.36
CA ALA A 14 -20.29 8.37 -1.27
C ALA A 14 -19.59 8.75 0.05
N PHE A 15 -18.32 8.37 0.26
CA PHE A 15 -17.54 8.83 1.42
C PHE A 15 -17.13 10.31 1.32
N GLY A 16 -17.18 10.93 0.14
CA GLY A 16 -16.90 12.36 -0.05
C GLY A 16 -15.45 12.78 0.20
N TYR A 17 -14.51 11.82 0.29
CA TYR A 17 -13.09 12.14 0.37
C TYR A 17 -12.53 12.57 -0.99
N ASP A 18 -11.56 13.46 -1.01
CA ASP A 18 -10.83 13.79 -2.24
C ASP A 18 -9.95 12.62 -2.70
N GLU A 19 -9.88 12.42 -4.01
CA GLU A 19 -8.96 11.46 -4.61
C GLU A 19 -7.52 11.99 -4.53
N LEU A 20 -6.57 11.16 -4.10
CA LEU A 20 -5.16 11.46 -4.26
C LEU A 20 -4.76 11.11 -5.71
N PRO A 21 -4.29 12.08 -6.53
CA PRO A 21 -3.79 11.76 -7.85
C PRO A 21 -2.62 10.78 -7.76
N TYR A 22 -2.71 9.64 -8.44
CA TYR A 22 -1.64 8.66 -8.45
C TYR A 22 -0.48 9.16 -9.33
N VAL A 23 0.49 9.84 -8.70
CA VAL A 23 1.70 10.36 -9.34
C VAL A 23 2.92 9.78 -8.64
N GLY A 24 3.77 9.06 -9.38
CA GLY A 24 5.06 8.58 -8.87
C GLY A 24 5.00 7.38 -7.93
N GLY A 25 3.95 6.56 -7.99
CA GLY A 25 3.95 5.25 -7.32
C GLY A 25 4.94 4.29 -7.98
N ALA A 26 5.64 3.50 -7.17
CA ALA A 26 6.71 2.61 -7.65
C ALA A 26 6.21 1.30 -8.29
N ALA A 27 4.93 0.98 -8.12
CA ALA A 27 4.31 -0.20 -8.72
C ALA A 27 3.33 0.23 -9.83
N PRO A 28 3.30 -0.49 -10.97
CA PRO A 28 2.29 -0.26 -12.00
C PRO A 28 0.90 -0.50 -11.40
N ARG A 29 -0.03 0.39 -11.73
CA ARG A 29 -1.45 0.24 -11.41
C ARG A 29 -2.28 0.52 -12.64
N THR A 30 -3.23 -0.35 -12.91
CA THR A 30 -4.14 -0.22 -14.03
C THR A 30 -5.43 0.43 -13.55
N LYS A 31 -5.83 1.54 -14.20
CA LYS A 31 -7.11 2.21 -13.90
C LYS A 31 -8.27 1.35 -14.41
N VAL A 32 -9.21 1.02 -13.53
CA VAL A 32 -10.39 0.22 -13.87
C VAL A 32 -11.57 1.13 -14.22
N ILE A 33 -12.02 1.95 -13.26
CA ILE A 33 -13.13 2.90 -13.43
C ILE A 33 -13.06 3.98 -12.35
N GLY A 34 -13.41 5.22 -12.68
CA GLY A 34 -13.50 6.31 -11.69
C GLY A 34 -12.22 6.47 -10.87
N ARG A 35 -12.30 6.18 -9.57
CA ARG A 35 -11.21 6.22 -8.57
C ARG A 35 -10.66 4.84 -8.21
N VAL A 36 -11.02 3.81 -8.97
CA VAL A 36 -10.68 2.40 -8.72
C VAL A 36 -9.57 1.96 -9.66
N PHE A 37 -8.55 1.34 -9.07
CA PHE A 37 -7.36 0.82 -9.74
C PHE A 37 -7.06 -0.61 -9.27
N THR A 38 -6.29 -1.38 -10.04
CA THR A 38 -5.69 -2.63 -9.56
C THR A 38 -4.72 -2.34 -8.40
N ALA A 39 -4.66 -3.24 -7.40
CA ALA A 39 -3.92 -2.99 -6.17
C ALA A 39 -2.41 -3.29 -6.31
N ASN A 40 -2.07 -4.52 -6.73
CA ASN A 40 -0.69 -4.96 -6.91
C ASN A 40 -0.63 -6.02 -8.02
N GLU A 41 0.43 -5.97 -8.83
CA GLU A 41 0.63 -6.87 -9.99
C GLU A 41 1.86 -7.79 -9.81
N SER A 42 2.46 -7.84 -8.61
CA SER A 42 3.53 -8.81 -8.30
C SER A 42 3.05 -10.26 -8.42
N PRO A 43 3.96 -11.22 -8.65
CA PRO A 43 3.60 -12.63 -8.77
C PRO A 43 2.84 -13.15 -7.53
N PRO A 44 1.80 -13.98 -7.70
CA PRO A 44 0.90 -14.39 -6.62
C PRO A 44 1.55 -15.29 -5.56
N ASP A 45 2.71 -15.89 -5.87
CA ASP A 45 3.51 -16.68 -4.94
C ASP A 45 4.42 -15.82 -4.04
N GLN A 46 4.52 -14.51 -4.31
CA GLN A 46 5.37 -13.60 -3.55
C GLN A 46 4.62 -12.94 -2.40
N LYS A 47 5.31 -12.79 -1.27
CA LYS A 47 4.76 -12.10 -0.09
C LYS A 47 5.06 -10.60 -0.17
N ILE A 48 4.01 -9.79 -0.13
CA ILE A 48 4.15 -8.34 0.00
C ILE A 48 4.50 -7.98 1.46
N PRO A 49 5.62 -7.27 1.72
CA PRO A 49 5.98 -6.83 3.07
C PRO A 49 5.02 -5.79 3.63
N PHE A 50 4.91 -5.70 4.96
CA PHE A 50 4.17 -4.62 5.60
C PHE A 50 4.79 -3.26 5.27
N HIS A 51 3.92 -2.30 4.93
CA HIS A 51 4.31 -0.92 4.63
C HIS A 51 3.11 0.02 4.86
N HIS A 52 3.39 1.32 4.91
CA HIS A 52 2.38 2.34 4.63
C HIS A 52 2.39 2.62 3.13
N GLU A 53 1.22 2.79 2.53
CA GLU A 53 1.09 3.10 1.11
C GLU A 53 1.86 4.39 0.80
N MET A 54 2.70 4.36 -0.24
CA MET A 54 3.44 5.55 -0.69
C MET A 54 4.30 6.22 0.43
N ALA A 55 4.84 5.43 1.37
CA ALA A 55 5.57 5.95 2.55
C ALA A 55 6.80 6.83 2.25
N GLN A 56 7.38 6.76 1.06
CA GLN A 56 8.58 7.51 0.67
C GLN A 56 8.31 8.72 -0.23
N VAL A 57 7.04 9.10 -0.45
CA VAL A 57 6.71 10.33 -1.18
C VAL A 57 6.17 11.41 -0.24
N PRO A 58 6.34 12.71 -0.58
CA PRO A 58 5.90 13.82 0.28
C PRO A 58 4.39 13.89 0.47
N GLN A 59 3.62 13.48 -0.54
CA GLN A 59 2.16 13.44 -0.51
C GLN A 59 1.72 11.98 -0.61
N PHE A 60 1.25 11.44 0.50
CA PHE A 60 0.81 10.05 0.64
C PHE A 60 -0.68 10.02 1.00
N PRO A 61 -1.40 8.91 0.72
CA PRO A 61 -2.83 8.85 0.97
C PRO A 61 -3.12 8.85 2.46
N SER A 62 -4.07 9.69 2.88
CA SER A 62 -4.55 9.69 4.27
C SER A 62 -5.42 8.47 4.61
N LYS A 63 -6.03 7.86 3.58
CA LYS A 63 -6.96 6.72 3.67
C LYS A 63 -6.82 5.88 2.41
N LEU A 64 -7.10 4.60 2.54
CA LEU A 64 -7.10 3.65 1.44
C LEU A 64 -8.30 2.71 1.60
N PHE A 65 -8.94 2.35 0.49
CA PHE A 65 -10.03 1.38 0.45
C PHE A 65 -9.57 0.14 -0.31
N PHE A 66 -9.94 -1.03 0.18
CA PHE A 66 -9.75 -2.31 -0.51
C PHE A 66 -11.13 -2.92 -0.83
N PHE A 67 -11.22 -3.57 -1.99
CA PHE A 67 -12.41 -4.29 -2.43
C PHE A 67 -12.01 -5.59 -3.12
N CYS A 68 -12.71 -6.66 -2.77
CA CYS A 68 -12.55 -7.97 -3.36
C CYS A 68 -13.70 -8.22 -4.33
N GLU A 69 -13.44 -8.04 -5.63
CA GLU A 69 -14.41 -8.40 -6.68
C GLU A 69 -14.44 -9.91 -6.92
N ILE A 70 -13.27 -10.55 -6.88
CA ILE A 70 -13.09 -11.99 -7.08
C ILE A 70 -12.34 -12.54 -5.86
N GLU A 71 -12.98 -13.46 -5.14
CA GLU A 71 -12.38 -14.12 -3.98
C GLU A 71 -11.18 -14.98 -4.40
N PRO A 72 -10.04 -14.93 -3.67
CA PRO A 72 -8.91 -15.81 -3.94
C PRO A 72 -9.26 -17.27 -3.65
N ALA A 73 -8.78 -18.19 -4.47
CA ALA A 73 -9.01 -19.62 -4.26
C ALA A 73 -8.31 -20.18 -3.00
N SER A 74 -7.18 -19.57 -2.61
CA SER A 74 -6.42 -19.88 -1.40
C SER A 74 -5.47 -18.72 -1.09
N GLY A 75 -5.28 -18.40 0.19
CA GLY A 75 -4.48 -17.25 0.62
C GLY A 75 -5.04 -15.93 0.07
N GLY A 76 -4.15 -15.02 -0.35
CA GLY A 76 -4.55 -13.76 -1.00
C GLY A 76 -5.18 -12.74 -0.05
N GLU A 77 -5.12 -12.97 1.27
CA GLU A 77 -5.57 -11.99 2.23
C GLU A 77 -4.73 -10.71 2.14
N THR A 78 -5.28 -9.59 2.61
CA THR A 78 -4.53 -8.34 2.80
C THR A 78 -4.38 -8.07 4.30
N PRO A 79 -3.36 -8.64 4.97
CA PRO A 79 -3.17 -8.44 6.39
C PRO A 79 -2.93 -6.97 6.73
N ILE A 80 -3.55 -6.50 7.80
CA ILE A 80 -3.38 -5.14 8.32
C ILE A 80 -2.82 -5.18 9.75
N VAL A 81 -2.01 -4.18 10.09
CA VAL A 81 -1.43 -4.03 11.42
C VAL A 81 -1.44 -2.58 11.85
N LEU A 82 -1.71 -2.33 13.14
CA LEU A 82 -1.72 -0.98 13.70
C LEU A 82 -0.28 -0.48 13.90
N SER A 83 0.13 0.50 13.10
CA SER A 83 1.51 1.02 13.09
C SER A 83 1.96 1.61 14.43
N HIS A 84 1.08 2.32 15.16
CA HIS A 84 1.41 2.87 16.48
C HIS A 84 1.69 1.76 17.52
N VAL A 85 0.96 0.64 17.46
CA VAL A 85 1.21 -0.51 18.35
C VAL A 85 2.59 -1.13 18.05
N VAL A 86 2.99 -1.17 16.78
CA VAL A 86 4.34 -1.62 16.40
C VAL A 86 5.40 -0.66 16.96
N TYR A 87 5.19 0.66 16.83
CA TYR A 87 6.08 1.67 17.41
C TYR A 87 6.22 1.49 18.93
N ASP A 88 5.12 1.40 19.67
CA ASP A 88 5.14 1.26 21.12
C ASP A 88 5.86 -0.02 21.56
N ARG A 89 5.61 -1.14 20.88
CA ARG A 89 6.29 -2.41 21.16
C ARG A 89 7.77 -2.35 20.83
N MET A 90 8.16 -1.69 19.73
CA MET A 90 9.57 -1.52 19.35
C MET A 90 10.29 -0.62 20.35
N LYS A 91 9.69 0.50 20.76
CA LYS A 91 10.27 1.42 21.74
C LYS A 91 10.47 0.75 23.10
N ASN A 92 9.48 -0.02 23.55
CA ASN A 92 9.57 -0.76 24.81
C ASN A 92 10.63 -1.87 24.77
N ARG A 93 10.80 -2.56 23.62
CA ARG A 93 11.69 -3.71 23.50
C ARG A 93 13.13 -3.34 23.14
N TYR A 94 13.30 -2.29 22.34
CA TYR A 94 14.59 -1.86 21.77
C TYR A 94 14.73 -0.33 21.82
N PRO A 95 14.70 0.29 23.01
CA PRO A 95 14.67 1.75 23.15
C PRO A 95 15.86 2.43 22.46
N ASP A 96 17.10 1.97 22.70
CA ASP A 96 18.30 2.55 22.09
C ASP A 96 18.30 2.51 20.55
N PHE A 97 17.65 1.49 19.97
CA PHE A 97 17.52 1.38 18.51
C PHE A 97 16.50 2.39 17.99
N VAL A 98 15.34 2.51 18.65
CA VAL A 98 14.31 3.49 18.28
C VAL A 98 14.85 4.92 18.44
N ASP A 99 15.60 5.22 19.50
CA ASP A 99 16.22 6.53 19.70
C ASP A 99 17.21 6.88 18.58
N LYS A 100 17.96 5.89 18.06
CA LYS A 100 18.82 6.09 16.89
C LYS A 100 18.00 6.35 15.63
N LEU A 101 16.91 5.63 15.41
CA LEU A 101 16.01 5.88 14.27
C LEU A 101 15.41 7.28 14.33
N GLU A 102 14.96 7.73 15.51
CA GLU A 102 14.41 9.08 15.70
C GLU A 102 15.48 10.16 15.47
N LYS A 103 16.73 9.93 15.90
CA LYS A 103 17.82 10.88 15.75
C LYS A 103 18.39 10.96 14.33
N PHE A 104 18.53 9.82 13.66
CA PHE A 104 19.29 9.73 12.40
C PHE A 104 18.43 9.40 11.18
N GLY A 105 17.21 8.89 11.37
CA GLY A 105 16.36 8.43 10.28
C GLY A 105 16.89 7.19 9.58
N LEU A 106 16.51 7.04 8.31
CA LEU A 106 16.89 5.91 7.45
C LEU A 106 17.35 6.42 6.08
N LEU A 107 18.30 5.70 5.46
CA LEU A 107 18.70 5.91 4.07
C LEU A 107 18.24 4.73 3.24
N TYR A 108 17.46 5.00 2.19
CA TYR A 108 17.01 4.00 1.23
C TYR A 108 17.78 4.17 -0.08
N VAL A 109 18.42 3.10 -0.55
CA VAL A 109 19.07 3.05 -1.85
C VAL A 109 18.29 2.07 -2.72
N ARG A 110 17.79 2.56 -3.86
CA ARG A 110 17.14 1.73 -4.89
C ARG A 110 17.96 1.82 -6.17
N VAL A 111 18.29 0.67 -6.73
CA VAL A 111 18.91 0.55 -8.05
C VAL A 111 17.83 0.07 -9.01
N LEU A 112 17.46 0.91 -9.96
CA LEU A 112 16.40 0.63 -10.93
C LEU A 112 17.04 0.26 -12.28
N GLY A 113 16.42 -0.69 -12.99
CA GLY A 113 16.73 -0.95 -14.39
C GLY A 113 16.16 0.14 -15.31
N GLU A 114 16.45 0.05 -16.61
CA GLU A 114 15.93 1.00 -17.60
C GLU A 114 14.40 0.88 -17.81
N ASP A 115 13.86 -0.33 -17.67
CA ASP A 115 12.44 -0.63 -17.90
C ASP A 115 11.73 -1.09 -16.61
N ASP A 116 10.42 -0.83 -16.54
CA ASP A 116 9.53 -1.42 -15.56
C ASP A 116 9.41 -2.93 -15.81
N ASN A 117 9.94 -3.74 -14.89
CA ASN A 117 9.83 -5.20 -14.96
C ASN A 117 8.65 -5.68 -14.08
N PRO A 118 7.53 -6.13 -14.66
CA PRO A 118 6.37 -6.59 -13.90
C PRO A 118 6.64 -7.89 -13.10
N ASN A 119 7.76 -8.58 -13.40
CA ASN A 119 8.20 -9.76 -12.68
C ASN A 119 9.30 -9.45 -11.64
N SER A 120 9.59 -8.17 -11.37
CA SER A 120 10.53 -7.80 -10.30
C SER A 120 9.88 -8.11 -8.94
N PRO A 121 10.57 -8.81 -8.02
CA PRO A 121 10.05 -9.10 -6.68
C PRO A 121 9.87 -7.84 -5.82
#